data_AF-A0A4R8D7F9-F1
#
_entry.id   AF-A0A4R8D7F9-F1
#
_cell.length_a   1.000
_cell.length_b   1.000
_cell.length_c   1.000
_cell.angle_alpha   90.00
_cell.angle_beta   90.00
_cell.angle_gamma   90.00
#
_symmetry.space_group_name_H-M   'P 1'
#
loop_
_entity.id
_entity.type
_entity.pdbx_description
1 polymer ?
#
loop_
_entity_poly.entity_id
_entity_poly.type
_entity_poly.pdbx_seq_one_letter_code
_entity_poly.pdbx_strand_id
1 'polypeptide(L)'
;MDGDARVLVIGLDPYRVPGPWDPEPVATGIQVGMADFAAHGVGAQTCLVGLDGSDDIEAVVSAALAAQPWECVVIGGGIRKNEEQLGLFERIVNLTRQHAPGAAIAFNSRPDDTYQAAARWLSGDRDA
;
A
#
# COMPACT_ATOMS: atom_id res chain seq x y z
N MET A 1 14.98 -6.13 17.13
CA MET A 1 13.70 -5.55 17.56
C MET A 1 13.05 -5.01 16.30
N ASP A 2 12.56 -5.92 15.46
CA ASP A 2 11.73 -5.51 14.33
C ASP A 2 10.32 -5.51 14.91
N GLY A 3 9.80 -4.33 15.21
CA GLY A 3 8.40 -4.21 15.60
C GLY A 3 7.57 -4.74 14.43
N ASP A 4 6.71 -5.73 14.67
CA ASP A 4 5.90 -6.38 13.64
C ASP A 4 5.22 -5.32 12.78
N ALA A 5 5.43 -5.39 11.46
CA ALA A 5 4.87 -4.39 10.56
C ALA A 5 3.33 -4.37 10.68
N ARG A 6 2.75 -3.20 10.96
CA ARG A 6 1.32 -3.04 11.22
C ARG A 6 0.56 -2.67 9.94
N VAL A 7 1.26 -2.14 8.94
CA VAL A 7 0.66 -1.55 7.74
C VAL A 7 1.25 -2.17 6.47
N LEU A 8 0.36 -2.56 5.55
CA LEU A 8 0.72 -2.93 4.18
C LEU A 8 0.33 -1.81 3.23
N VAL A 9 1.27 -1.34 2.42
CA VAL A 9 1.05 -0.33 1.38
C VAL A 9 1.07 -1.02 0.03
N ILE A 10 -0.10 -1.19 -0.58
CA ILE A 10 -0.24 -1.76 -1.92
C ILE A 10 -0.21 -0.61 -2.93
N GLY A 11 0.68 -0.68 -3.92
CA GLY A 11 0.86 0.38 -4.90
C GLY A 11 1.35 -0.14 -6.24
N LEU A 12 1.54 0.78 -7.19
CA LEU A 12 2.23 0.48 -8.44
C LEU A 12 3.72 0.79 -8.27
N ASP A 13 4.59 -0.07 -8.81
CA ASP A 13 5.99 0.27 -8.98
C ASP A 13 6.10 1.34 -10.09
N PRO A 14 6.52 2.58 -9.76
CA PRO A 14 6.55 3.67 -10.72
C PRO A 14 7.44 3.38 -11.94
N TYR A 15 8.47 2.53 -11.80
CA TYR A 15 9.36 2.16 -12.91
C TYR A 15 8.77 1.08 -13.83
N ARG A 16 7.69 0.44 -13.41
CA ARG A 16 7.01 -0.65 -14.14
C ARG A 16 5.60 -0.26 -14.59
N VAL A 17 5.29 1.03 -14.56
CA VAL A 17 4.06 1.58 -15.17
C VAL A 17 4.42 2.20 -16.53
N PRO A 18 3.79 1.76 -17.63
CA PRO A 18 4.11 2.24 -18.98
C PRO A 18 4.04 3.76 -19.14
N GLY A 19 4.97 4.28 -19.95
CA GLY A 19 5.12 5.69 -20.29
C GLY A 19 4.11 6.25 -21.32
N PRO A 20 4.22 7.54 -21.67
CA PRO A 20 5.34 8.44 -21.35
C PRO A 20 5.10 9.30 -20.10
N TRP A 21 5.96 9.18 -19.08
CA TRP A 21 6.02 10.05 -17.90
C TRP A 21 7.33 9.80 -17.12
N ASP A 22 7.67 10.69 -16.17
CA ASP A 22 8.85 10.56 -15.30
C ASP A 22 8.49 9.86 -13.96
N PRO A 23 9.05 8.69 -13.64
CA PRO A 23 8.76 7.94 -12.42
C PRO A 23 9.36 8.55 -11.15
N GLU A 24 10.41 9.36 -11.27
CA GLU A 24 11.23 9.81 -10.14
C GLU A 24 10.44 10.56 -9.05
N PRO A 25 9.51 11.48 -9.37
CA PRO A 25 8.73 12.18 -8.35
C PRO A 25 7.83 11.25 -7.53
N VAL A 26 7.30 10.19 -8.16
CA VAL A 26 6.47 9.20 -7.47
C VAL A 26 7.33 8.29 -6.61
N ALA A 27 8.45 7.81 -7.13
CA ALA A 27 9.40 6.99 -6.38
C ALA A 27 9.91 7.74 -5.12
N THR A 28 10.31 9.00 -5.28
CA THR A 28 10.71 9.88 -4.18
C THR A 28 9.59 10.03 -3.15
N GLY A 29 8.36 10.27 -3.61
CA GLY A 29 7.22 10.42 -2.70
C GLY A 29 6.92 9.13 -1.91
N ILE A 30 7.07 7.94 -2.53
CA ILE A 30 6.95 6.66 -1.83
C ILE A 30 8.02 6.56 -0.73
N GLN A 31 9.28 6.90 -1.04
CA GLN A 31 10.37 6.88 -0.05
C GLN A 31 10.08 7.83 1.13
N VAL A 32 9.61 9.05 0.86
CA VAL A 32 9.20 10.01 1.89
C VAL A 32 8.08 9.45 2.76
N GLY A 33 7.03 8.89 2.14
CA GLY A 33 5.91 8.29 2.87
C GLY A 33 6.34 7.13 3.77
N MET A 34 7.24 6.26 3.29
CA MET A 34 7.78 5.14 4.07
C MET A 34 8.70 5.61 5.21
N ALA A 35 9.49 6.67 4.99
CA ALA A 35 10.30 7.28 6.04
C ALA A 35 9.42 7.90 7.15
N ASP A 36 8.24 8.44 6.80
CA ASP A 36 7.31 9.04 7.77
C ASP A 36 6.71 7.98 8.72
N PHE A 37 6.42 6.77 8.22
CA PHE A 37 6.07 5.62 9.08
C PHE A 37 7.15 5.33 10.13
N ALA A 38 8.43 5.27 9.69
CA ALA A 38 9.55 5.03 10.59
C ALA A 38 9.74 6.16 11.62
N ALA A 39 9.56 7.42 11.21
CA ALA A 39 9.63 8.58 12.10
C ALA A 39 8.56 8.54 13.22
N HIS A 40 7.43 7.90 12.96
CA HIS A 40 6.34 7.70 13.93
C HIS A 40 6.39 6.35 14.65
N GLY A 41 7.46 5.56 14.47
CA GLY A 41 7.61 4.25 15.11
C GLY A 41 6.61 3.19 14.62
N VAL A 42 6.01 3.37 13.45
CA VAL A 42 5.07 2.42 12.86
C VAL A 42 5.78 1.57 11.82
N GLY A 43 5.84 0.25 12.04
CA GLY A 43 6.33 -0.68 11.03
C GLY A 43 5.38 -0.76 9.83
N ALA A 44 5.92 -0.60 8.62
CA ALA A 44 5.17 -0.68 7.37
C ALA A 44 5.95 -1.45 6.30
N GLN A 45 5.22 -2.17 5.44
CA GLN A 45 5.77 -2.88 4.28
C GLN A 45 5.06 -2.43 2.99
N THR A 46 5.75 -2.56 1.87
CA THR A 46 5.19 -2.24 0.55
C THR A 46 4.97 -3.51 -0.28
N CYS A 47 3.85 -3.56 -1.00
CA CYS A 47 3.58 -4.47 -2.10
C CYS A 47 3.41 -3.63 -3.37
N LEU A 48 4.50 -3.42 -4.12
CA LEU A 48 4.49 -2.66 -5.37
C LEU A 48 4.42 -3.63 -6.56
N VAL A 49 3.42 -3.45 -7.42
CA VAL A 49 3.22 -4.28 -8.62
C VAL A 49 3.43 -3.49 -9.90
N GLY A 50 3.90 -4.15 -10.95
CA GLY A 50 4.07 -3.58 -12.29
C GLY A 50 2.83 -3.72 -13.17
N LEU A 51 2.65 -2.80 -14.10
CA LEU A 51 1.67 -2.89 -15.20
C LEU A 51 2.32 -3.30 -16.53
N ASP A 52 3.57 -3.74 -16.48
CA ASP A 52 4.37 -4.24 -17.61
C ASP A 52 4.08 -5.71 -17.97
N GLY A 53 3.16 -6.37 -17.25
CA GLY A 53 2.74 -7.75 -17.47
C GLY A 53 3.67 -8.80 -16.86
N SER A 54 4.68 -8.41 -16.07
CA SER A 54 5.60 -9.36 -15.43
C SER A 54 5.12 -9.88 -14.07
N ASP A 55 4.11 -9.25 -13.46
CA ASP A 55 3.47 -9.73 -12.23
C ASP A 55 2.16 -10.48 -12.50
N ASP A 56 1.96 -11.59 -11.81
CA ASP A 56 0.61 -12.04 -11.45
C ASP A 56 0.15 -11.22 -10.25
N ILE A 57 -0.49 -10.08 -10.54
CA ILE A 57 -0.88 -9.09 -9.52
C ILE A 57 -1.79 -9.70 -8.45
N GLU A 58 -2.70 -10.59 -8.83
CA GLU A 58 -3.61 -11.23 -7.88
C GLU A 58 -2.85 -12.14 -6.92
N ALA A 59 -1.94 -12.97 -7.44
CA ALA A 59 -1.11 -13.85 -6.62
C ALA A 59 -0.17 -13.06 -5.69
N VAL A 60 0.50 -12.02 -6.21
CA VAL A 60 1.42 -11.17 -5.44
C VAL A 60 0.70 -10.45 -4.31
N VAL A 61 -0.44 -9.80 -4.61
CA VAL A 61 -1.22 -9.08 -3.60
C VAL A 61 -1.81 -10.02 -2.56
N SER A 62 -2.33 -11.19 -2.97
CA SER A 62 -2.89 -12.18 -2.04
C SER A 62 -1.82 -12.72 -1.09
N ALA A 63 -0.62 -13.00 -1.60
CA ALA A 63 0.50 -13.46 -0.79
C ALA A 63 0.93 -12.39 0.24
N ALA A 64 1.02 -11.13 -0.17
CA ALA A 64 1.37 -10.02 0.74
C ALA A 64 0.30 -9.82 1.82
N LEU A 65 -0.98 -9.88 1.47
CA LEU A 65 -2.09 -9.77 2.42
C LEU A 65 -2.13 -10.93 3.42
N ALA A 66 -1.82 -12.16 2.97
CA ALA A 66 -1.85 -13.36 3.80
C ALA A 66 -0.58 -13.58 4.63
N ALA A 67 0.48 -12.80 4.41
CA ALA A 67 1.77 -13.00 5.07
C ALA A 67 1.70 -12.87 6.60
N GLN A 68 0.86 -11.97 7.09
CA GLN A 68 0.63 -11.73 8.52
C GLN A 68 -0.66 -10.92 8.74
N PRO A 69 -1.17 -10.84 9.97
CA PRO A 69 -2.25 -9.91 10.29
C PRO A 69 -1.81 -8.46 10.09
N TRP A 70 -2.62 -7.69 9.36
CA TRP A 70 -2.43 -6.25 9.16
C TRP A 70 -3.46 -5.46 9.97
N GLU A 71 -3.06 -4.33 10.53
CA GLU A 71 -4.02 -3.38 11.11
C GLU A 71 -4.61 -2.47 10.05
N CYS A 72 -3.81 -2.09 9.07
CA CYS A 72 -4.24 -1.24 7.98
C CYS A 72 -3.61 -1.66 6.65
N VAL A 73 -4.41 -1.62 5.60
CA VAL A 73 -3.96 -1.75 4.22
C VAL A 73 -4.21 -0.43 3.51
N VAL A 74 -3.13 0.24 3.10
CA VAL A 74 -3.19 1.44 2.27
C VAL A 74 -3.17 1.02 0.81
N ILE A 75 -4.21 1.34 0.06
CA ILE A 75 -4.23 1.12 -1.40
C ILE A 75 -3.84 2.43 -2.07
N GLY A 76 -2.70 2.47 -2.77
CA GLY A 76 -2.07 3.65 -3.32
C GLY A 76 -2.90 4.42 -4.35
N GLY A 77 -2.70 5.75 -4.41
CA GLY A 77 -3.40 6.64 -5.35
C GLY A 77 -3.22 6.28 -6.83
N GLY A 78 -2.07 5.70 -7.22
CA GLY A 78 -1.80 5.28 -8.60
C GLY A 78 -2.75 4.19 -9.12
N ILE A 79 -3.33 3.39 -8.22
CA ILE A 79 -4.31 2.34 -8.56
C ILE A 79 -5.72 2.93 -8.67
N ARG A 80 -6.06 3.92 -7.84
CA ARG A 80 -7.44 4.44 -7.72
C ARG A 80 -7.77 5.62 -8.62
N LYS A 81 -6.78 6.42 -9.00
CA LYS A 81 -7.00 7.72 -9.68
C LYS A 81 -7.05 7.61 -11.20
N ASN A 82 -6.67 6.47 -11.77
CA ASN A 82 -6.80 6.20 -13.20
C ASN A 82 -8.02 5.32 -13.43
N GLU A 83 -8.96 5.76 -14.28
CA GLU A 83 -10.19 5.04 -14.61
C GLU A 83 -9.91 3.65 -15.22
N GLU A 84 -8.81 3.50 -15.97
CA GLU A 84 -8.40 2.22 -16.55
C GLU A 84 -8.06 1.18 -15.46
N GLN A 85 -7.70 1.65 -14.26
CA GLN A 85 -7.31 0.80 -13.14
C GLN A 85 -8.49 0.50 -12.19
N LEU A 86 -9.72 0.93 -12.52
CA LEU A 86 -10.89 0.69 -11.67
C LEU A 86 -11.10 -0.80 -11.37
N GLY A 87 -10.98 -1.67 -12.39
CA GLY A 87 -11.13 -3.12 -12.19
C GLY A 87 -10.01 -3.73 -11.33
N LEU A 88 -8.78 -3.21 -11.43
CA LEU A 88 -7.69 -3.61 -10.55
C LEU A 88 -7.94 -3.12 -9.12
N PHE A 89 -8.43 -1.90 -8.95
CA PHE A 89 -8.79 -1.35 -7.66
C PHE A 89 -9.86 -2.19 -6.95
N GLU A 90 -10.96 -2.51 -7.63
CA GLU A 90 -12.03 -3.37 -7.11
C GLU A 90 -11.49 -4.74 -6.68
N ARG A 91 -10.62 -5.35 -7.50
CA ARG A 91 -9.96 -6.61 -7.18
C ARG A 91 -9.14 -6.50 -5.89
N ILE A 92 -8.29 -5.49 -5.76
CA ILE A 92 -7.45 -5.32 -4.55
C ILE A 92 -8.30 -5.08 -3.30
N VAL A 93 -9.39 -4.33 -3.39
CA VAL A 93 -10.33 -4.15 -2.26
C VAL A 93 -10.94 -5.49 -1.84
N ASN A 94 -11.37 -6.31 -2.80
CA ASN A 94 -11.96 -7.62 -2.51
C ASN A 94 -10.93 -8.60 -1.93
N LEU A 95 -9.71 -8.64 -2.49
CA LEU A 95 -8.61 -9.43 -1.94
C LEU A 95 -8.28 -9.00 -0.51
N THR A 96 -8.26 -7.69 -0.24
CA THR A 96 -8.02 -7.17 1.12
C THR A 96 -9.09 -7.67 2.08
N ARG A 97 -10.37 -7.61 1.70
CA ARG A 97 -11.46 -8.14 2.51
C ARG A 97 -11.39 -9.65 2.71
N GLN A 98 -10.89 -10.40 1.74
CA GLN A 98 -10.77 -11.85 1.79
C GLN A 98 -9.60 -12.31 2.66
N HIS A 99 -8.42 -11.72 2.46
CA HIS A 99 -7.17 -12.20 3.05
C HIS A 99 -6.75 -11.44 4.31
N ALA A 100 -7.22 -10.21 4.49
CA ALA A 100 -6.98 -9.39 5.67
C ALA A 100 -8.29 -8.76 6.21
N PRO A 101 -9.32 -9.56 6.53
CA PRO A 101 -10.64 -9.05 6.91
C PRO A 101 -10.65 -8.16 8.15
N GLY A 102 -9.64 -8.27 9.02
CA GLY A 102 -9.48 -7.42 10.21
C GLY A 102 -8.78 -6.08 9.95
N ALA A 103 -8.19 -5.89 8.78
CA ALA A 103 -7.46 -4.67 8.46
C ALA A 103 -8.40 -3.55 8.03
N ALA A 104 -8.17 -2.34 8.54
CA ALA A 104 -8.82 -1.15 7.98
C ALA A 104 -8.27 -0.85 6.59
N ILE A 105 -9.13 -0.41 5.67
CA ILE A 105 -8.72 0.02 4.33
C ILE A 105 -8.53 1.54 4.32
N ALA A 106 -7.33 1.98 3.93
CA ALA A 106 -6.98 3.37 3.81
C ALA A 106 -6.63 3.77 2.38
N PHE A 107 -6.89 5.04 2.10
CA PHE A 107 -6.61 5.68 0.82
C PHE A 107 -5.79 6.94 1.06
N ASN A 108 -4.58 6.96 0.52
CA ASN A 108 -3.72 8.14 0.48
C ASN A 108 -4.07 9.00 -0.74
N SER A 109 -3.77 10.30 -0.68
CA SER A 109 -3.98 11.22 -1.80
C SER A 109 -2.72 11.38 -2.64
N ARG A 110 -1.55 11.28 -2.02
CA ARG A 110 -0.24 11.43 -2.64
C ARG A 110 0.73 10.37 -2.09
N PRO A 111 1.80 10.02 -2.80
CA PRO A 111 2.74 9.02 -2.30
C PRO A 111 3.36 9.41 -0.93
N ASP A 112 3.54 10.71 -0.69
CA ASP A 112 4.13 11.27 0.54
C ASP A 112 3.16 11.36 1.73
N ASP A 113 1.83 11.21 1.55
CA ASP A 113 0.83 11.27 2.64
C ASP A 113 0.34 9.89 3.12
N THR A 114 1.10 8.84 2.79
CA THR A 114 0.74 7.44 3.04
C THR A 114 0.62 7.12 4.53
N TYR A 115 1.51 7.66 5.38
CA TYR A 115 1.40 7.50 6.84
C TYR A 115 0.12 8.13 7.38
N GLN A 116 -0.18 9.38 7.01
CA GLN A 116 -1.38 10.10 7.43
C GLN A 116 -2.65 9.36 7.00
N ALA A 117 -2.60 8.65 5.87
CA ALA A 117 -3.71 7.80 5.44
C ALA A 117 -3.95 6.61 6.37
N ALA A 118 -2.88 5.91 6.75
CA ALA A 118 -2.95 4.78 7.67
C ALA A 118 -3.30 5.22 9.10
N ALA A 119 -2.70 6.31 9.58
CA ALA A 119 -2.83 6.81 10.95
C ALA A 119 -4.28 7.13 11.37
N ARG A 120 -5.19 7.37 10.41
CA ARG A 120 -6.63 7.51 10.70
C ARG A 120 -7.27 6.25 11.30
N TRP A 121 -6.63 5.09 11.13
CA TRP A 121 -7.18 3.78 11.47
C TRP A 121 -6.33 3.00 12.47
N LEU A 122 -5.08 3.39 12.66
CA LEU A 122 -4.21 2.75 13.64
C LEU A 122 -4.74 3.06 15.03
N SER A 123 -4.93 2.01 15.82
CA SER A 123 -5.23 2.18 17.25
C SER A 123 -3.97 2.67 17.96
N GLY A 124 -4.12 3.65 18.87
CA GLY A 124 -3.07 3.99 19.82
C GLY A 124 -2.67 2.75 20.63
N ASP A 125 -1.40 2.71 21.07
CA ASP A 125 -0.70 1.56 21.66
C ASP A 125 -1.62 0.53 22.33
N ARG A 126 -1.59 -0.72 21.82
CA ARG A 126 -2.07 -1.89 22.57
C ARG A 126 -1.03 -2.19 23.65
N ASP A 127 -1.00 -1.37 24.68
CA ASP A 127 -0.43 -1.65 26.00
C ASP A 127 -1.12 -0.71 27.01
N ALA A 128 -2.38 -1.06 27.32
CA ALA A 128 -3.10 -0.65 28.52
C ALA A 128 -3.77 -1.89 29.12
#